data_AF-A0A962C590-F1
#
_entry.id   AF-A0A962C590-F1
#
_cell.length_a   1.000
_cell.length_b   1.000
_cell.length_c   1.000
_cell.angle_alpha   90.00
_cell.angle_beta   90.00
_cell.angle_gamma   90.00
#
_symmetry.space_group_name_H-M   'P 1'
#
loop_
_entity.id
_entity.type
_entity.pdbx_description
1 polymer ?
#
loop_
_entity_poly.entity_id
_entity_poly.type
_entity_poly.pdbx_seq_one_letter_code
_entity_poly.pdbx_strand_id
1 'polypeptide(L)'
;MTERGDTLEFTGERFTPECVREIWYEHWHRYAFAMPLCRDKRVLDAACGEGYGSDLLAGVAAEVLGLDISEAAVAHASKRYGNRGNLHFETGDASALGFDDACFDVVVPLETLDHLDAQDRLVAGFAPVLREAGLLLIPPPANRP
;
A
#
# COMPACT_ATOMS: atom_id res chain seq x y z
N MET A 1 -23.79 38.44 -3.48
CA MET A 1 -23.02 38.19 -2.25
C MET A 1 -23.61 36.94 -1.62
N THR A 2 -23.05 35.78 -1.93
CA THR A 2 -23.55 34.48 -1.46
C THR A 2 -22.98 34.24 -0.07
N GLU A 3 -23.86 34.12 0.92
CA GLU A 3 -23.50 33.80 2.30
C GLU A 3 -22.81 32.42 2.36
N ARG A 4 -21.74 32.32 3.16
CA ARG A 4 -21.03 31.07 3.43
C ARG A 4 -21.99 30.12 4.14
N GLY A 5 -22.32 28.99 3.51
CA GLY A 5 -23.18 27.97 4.09
C GLY A 5 -22.59 27.41 5.40
N ASP A 6 -23.48 27.21 6.37
CA ASP A 6 -23.27 26.51 7.64
C ASP A 6 -22.42 25.24 7.45
N THR A 7 -21.18 25.29 7.92
CA THR A 7 -20.31 24.10 7.95
C THR A 7 -20.49 23.40 9.29
N LEU A 8 -20.76 22.10 9.24
CA LEU A 8 -20.87 21.26 10.43
C LEU A 8 -19.50 21.17 11.11
N GLU A 9 -19.48 21.39 12.42
CA GLU A 9 -18.26 21.22 13.22
C GLU A 9 -17.81 19.75 13.19
N PHE A 10 -16.54 19.50 12.89
CA PHE A 10 -15.98 18.16 12.89
C PHE A 10 -15.73 17.69 14.34
N THR A 11 -16.63 16.84 14.84
CA THR A 11 -16.55 16.27 16.20
C THR A 11 -15.84 14.91 16.23
N GLY A 12 -15.43 14.37 15.09
CA GLY A 12 -14.84 13.02 14.96
C GLY A 12 -15.87 11.87 14.95
N GLU A 13 -17.13 12.11 15.32
CA GLU A 13 -18.18 11.07 15.32
C GLU A 13 -18.82 10.81 13.94
N ARG A 14 -18.60 11.69 12.95
CA ARG A 14 -19.15 11.62 11.58
C ARG A 14 -18.12 12.07 10.55
N PHE A 15 -18.11 11.46 9.37
CA PHE A 15 -17.38 11.98 8.21
C PHE A 15 -18.00 13.31 7.78
N THR A 16 -17.29 14.41 8.02
CA THR A 16 -17.61 15.74 7.48
C THR A 16 -16.74 15.96 6.24
N PRO A 17 -17.32 16.09 5.03
CA PRO A 17 -16.55 16.32 3.80
C PRO A 17 -15.61 17.53 3.86
N GLU A 18 -15.86 18.46 4.78
CA GLU A 18 -15.13 19.70 4.97
C GLU A 18 -13.92 19.56 5.92
N CYS A 19 -13.78 18.42 6.59
CA CYS A 19 -12.62 18.13 7.43
C CYS A 19 -11.55 17.38 6.63
N VAL A 20 -10.52 18.11 6.24
CA VAL A 20 -9.28 17.55 5.72
C VAL A 20 -8.26 17.54 6.86
N ARG A 21 -7.84 16.35 7.33
CA ARG A 21 -6.50 16.01 7.89
C ARG A 21 -6.50 14.83 8.88
N GLU A 22 -6.53 13.59 8.40
CA GLU A 22 -5.74 12.49 9.01
C GLU A 22 -5.37 11.48 7.91
N ILE A 23 -4.21 11.67 7.27
CA ILE A 23 -3.59 10.79 6.26
C ILE A 23 -3.65 9.30 6.69
N TRP A 24 -3.55 9.08 8.00
CA TRP A 24 -3.66 7.78 8.63
C TRP A 24 -4.91 6.97 8.26
N TYR A 25 -6.12 7.55 8.27
CA TYR A 25 -7.34 6.78 7.96
C TYR A 25 -7.41 6.35 6.51
N GLU A 26 -6.96 7.19 5.59
CA GLU A 26 -6.93 6.86 4.16
C GLU A 26 -6.02 5.67 3.90
N HIS A 27 -4.84 5.67 4.54
CA HIS A 27 -3.86 4.60 4.42
C HIS A 27 -4.43 3.29 4.99
N TRP A 28 -5.00 3.33 6.20
CA TRP A 28 -5.63 2.16 6.81
C TRP A 28 -6.81 1.60 6.01
N HIS A 29 -7.66 2.45 5.45
CA HIS A 29 -8.79 2.00 4.63
C HIS A 29 -8.35 1.26 3.37
N ARG A 30 -7.28 1.72 2.69
CA ARG A 30 -6.75 1.05 1.49
C ARG A 30 -6.21 -0.34 1.83
N TYR A 31 -5.43 -0.47 2.89
CA TYR A 31 -4.94 -1.77 3.34
C TYR A 31 -6.08 -2.67 3.81
N ALA A 32 -7.06 -2.14 4.56
CA ALA A 32 -8.25 -2.90 4.97
C ALA A 32 -9.06 -3.42 3.78
N PHE A 33 -9.18 -2.62 2.71
CA PHE A 33 -9.80 -3.04 1.45
C PHE A 33 -9.02 -4.17 0.76
N ALA A 34 -7.68 -4.13 0.81
CA ALA A 34 -6.83 -5.15 0.20
C ALA A 34 -6.82 -6.47 0.97
N MET A 35 -6.99 -6.45 2.30
CA MET A 35 -6.88 -7.64 3.17
C MET A 35 -7.69 -8.87 2.66
N PRO A 36 -9.00 -8.77 2.31
CA PRO A 36 -9.74 -9.94 1.82
C PRO A 36 -9.16 -10.55 0.54
N LEU A 37 -8.52 -9.74 -0.31
CA LEU A 37 -7.91 -10.16 -1.57
C LEU A 37 -6.55 -10.84 -1.36
N CYS A 38 -5.88 -10.52 -0.25
CA CYS A 38 -4.60 -11.07 0.16
C CYS A 38 -4.69 -12.35 0.98
N ARG A 39 -5.90 -12.86 1.28
CA ARG A 39 -6.09 -14.01 2.17
C ARG A 39 -5.40 -15.27 1.63
N ASP A 40 -4.55 -15.89 2.46
CA ASP A 40 -3.78 -17.10 2.14
C ASP A 40 -2.92 -16.96 0.87
N LYS A 41 -2.53 -15.72 0.52
CA LYS A 41 -1.71 -15.38 -0.65
C LYS A 41 -0.29 -15.00 -0.28
N ARG A 42 0.63 -15.13 -1.23
CA ARG A 42 1.97 -14.53 -1.19
C ARG A 42 1.90 -13.13 -1.77
N VAL A 43 2.21 -12.12 -0.96
CA VAL A 43 1.94 -10.71 -1.26
C VAL A 43 3.23 -9.90 -1.31
N LEU A 44 3.35 -9.03 -2.32
CA LEU A 44 4.33 -7.95 -2.35
C LEU A 44 3.64 -6.62 -2.00
N ASP A 45 4.06 -5.98 -0.91
CA ASP A 45 3.70 -4.61 -0.56
C ASP A 45 4.83 -3.70 -1.06
N ALA A 46 4.62 -3.04 -2.20
CA ALA A 46 5.66 -2.29 -2.89
C ALA A 46 5.62 -0.80 -2.49
N ALA A 47 6.77 -0.24 -2.14
CA ALA A 47 6.88 1.02 -1.40
C ALA A 47 6.15 0.95 -0.05
N CYS A 48 6.49 -0.05 0.78
CA CYS A 48 5.79 -0.34 2.03
C CYS A 48 6.00 0.68 3.16
N GLY A 49 6.94 1.63 2.99
CA GLY A 49 7.28 2.64 3.99
C GLY A 49 7.67 2.01 5.33
N GLU A 50 7.07 2.48 6.41
CA GLU A 50 7.36 2.00 7.77
C GLU A 50 6.70 0.64 8.10
N GLY A 51 5.98 0.02 7.15
CA GLY A 51 5.56 -1.38 7.23
C GLY A 51 4.28 -1.69 8.02
N TYR A 52 3.52 -0.68 8.47
CA TYR A 52 2.22 -0.92 9.15
C TYR A 52 1.21 -1.60 8.21
N GLY A 53 1.22 -1.24 6.92
CA GLY A 53 0.36 -1.84 5.92
C GLY A 53 0.72 -3.30 5.67
N SER A 54 2.00 -3.59 5.55
CA SER A 54 2.51 -4.96 5.41
C SER A 54 2.13 -5.85 6.60
N ASP A 55 2.17 -5.31 7.83
CA ASP A 55 1.72 -6.04 9.04
C ASP A 55 0.21 -6.32 9.04
N LEU A 56 -0.61 -5.37 8.56
CA LEU A 56 -2.05 -5.59 8.37
C LEU A 56 -2.32 -6.70 7.36
N LEU A 57 -1.66 -6.67 6.20
CA LEU A 57 -1.79 -7.70 5.17
C LEU A 57 -1.33 -9.06 5.69
N ALA A 58 -0.24 -9.11 6.47
CA ALA A 58 0.30 -10.36 7.01
C ALA A 58 -0.62 -11.00 8.08
N GLY A 59 -1.61 -10.25 8.59
CA GLY A 59 -2.69 -10.79 9.42
C GLY A 59 -3.63 -11.76 8.69
N VAL A 60 -3.65 -11.74 7.35
CA VAL A 60 -4.51 -12.59 6.52
C VAL A 60 -3.77 -13.35 5.42
N ALA A 61 -2.61 -12.86 5.00
CA ALA A 61 -1.79 -13.46 3.95
C ALA A 61 -1.00 -14.69 4.41
N ALA A 62 -0.64 -15.56 3.45
CA ALA A 62 0.26 -16.67 3.72
C ALA A 62 1.70 -16.17 3.94
N GLU A 63 2.13 -15.16 3.18
CA GLU A 63 3.44 -14.52 3.30
C GLU A 63 3.35 -13.08 2.75
N VAL A 64 4.04 -12.14 3.39
CA VAL A 64 4.17 -10.76 2.91
C VAL A 64 5.64 -10.36 2.84
N LEU A 65 6.03 -9.81 1.70
CA LEU A 65 7.28 -9.07 1.54
C LEU A 65 6.96 -7.58 1.40
N GLY A 66 7.43 -6.77 2.35
CA GLY A 66 7.45 -5.32 2.24
C GLY A 66 8.72 -4.85 1.56
N LEU A 67 8.61 -4.13 0.44
CA LEU A 67 9.74 -3.57 -0.30
C LEU A 67 9.72 -2.05 -0.20
N ASP A 68 10.81 -1.43 0.21
CA ASP A 68 10.94 0.03 0.16
C ASP A 68 12.36 0.47 -0.23
N ILE A 69 12.50 1.60 -0.91
CA ILE A 69 13.81 2.14 -1.33
C ILE A 69 14.61 2.67 -0.14
N SER A 70 13.93 3.05 0.95
CA SER A 70 14.54 3.61 2.15
C SER A 70 15.01 2.51 3.10
N GLU A 71 16.34 2.29 3.15
CA GLU A 71 16.96 1.39 4.15
C GLU A 71 16.55 1.72 5.59
N ALA A 72 16.38 3.01 5.91
CA ALA A 72 15.97 3.45 7.23
C ALA A 72 14.52 3.03 7.56
N ALA A 73 13.61 3.10 6.58
CA ALA A 73 12.23 2.65 6.74
C ALA A 73 12.16 1.13 6.90
N VAL A 74 12.89 0.39 6.06
CA VAL A 74 13.00 -1.08 6.14
C VAL A 74 13.57 -1.52 7.48
N ALA A 75 14.62 -0.87 7.97
CA ALA A 75 15.21 -1.18 9.27
C ALA A 75 14.22 -0.92 10.42
N HIS A 76 13.47 0.19 10.35
CA HIS A 76 12.41 0.49 11.31
C HIS A 76 11.31 -0.58 11.28
N ALA A 77 10.78 -0.89 10.09
CA ALA A 77 9.72 -1.86 9.88
C ALA A 77 10.12 -3.27 10.35
N SER A 78 11.33 -3.71 9.98
CA SER A 78 11.90 -5.00 10.42
C SER A 78 12.01 -5.09 11.93
N LYS A 79 12.52 -4.05 12.60
CA LYS A 79 12.62 -4.02 14.06
C LYS A 79 11.25 -4.04 14.73
N ARG A 80 10.26 -3.37 14.14
CA ARG A 80 8.94 -3.20 14.72
C ARG A 80 8.01 -4.40 14.51
N TYR A 81 8.03 -5.01 13.32
CA TYR A 81 7.08 -6.04 12.89
C TYR A 81 7.74 -7.39 12.56
N GLY A 82 9.07 -7.47 12.43
CA GLY A 82 9.79 -8.68 11.99
C GLY A 82 9.74 -9.89 12.94
N ASN A 83 9.11 -9.78 14.11
CA ASN A 83 8.82 -10.93 14.96
C ASN A 83 7.68 -11.81 14.40
N ARG A 84 6.96 -11.33 13.39
CA ARG A 84 5.93 -12.08 12.69
C ARG A 84 6.58 -13.03 11.69
N GLY A 85 6.32 -14.33 11.83
CA GLY A 85 6.99 -15.37 11.03
C GLY A 85 6.65 -15.41 9.53
N ASN A 86 5.61 -14.69 9.09
CA ASN A 86 5.18 -14.61 7.70
C ASN A 86 5.32 -13.20 7.09
N LEU A 87 6.14 -12.33 7.71
CA LEU A 87 6.36 -10.96 7.25
C LEU A 87 7.86 -10.66 7.21
N HIS A 88 8.31 -10.24 6.03
CA HIS A 88 9.70 -9.87 5.77
C HIS A 88 9.76 -8.49 5.12
N PHE A 89 10.88 -7.80 5.29
CA PHE A 89 11.12 -6.50 4.67
C PHE A 89 12.47 -6.51 3.95
N GLU A 90 12.51 -5.87 2.79
CA GLU A 90 13.70 -5.78 1.95
C GLU A 90 13.86 -4.35 1.41
N THR A 91 15.10 -3.89 1.29
CA THR A 91 15.40 -2.64 0.61
C THR A 91 15.46 -2.88 -0.90
N GLY A 92 14.68 -2.14 -1.68
CA GLY A 92 14.77 -2.21 -3.13
C GLY A 92 13.90 -1.20 -3.87
N ASP A 93 14.17 -1.05 -5.16
CA ASP A 93 13.46 -0.13 -6.05
C ASP A 93 12.25 -0.82 -6.69
N ALA A 94 11.05 -0.35 -6.35
CA ALA A 94 9.80 -0.88 -6.89
C ALA A 94 9.64 -0.67 -8.42
N SER A 95 10.44 0.22 -9.03
CA SER A 95 10.46 0.43 -10.49
C SER A 95 11.34 -0.57 -11.25
N ALA A 96 12.19 -1.32 -10.54
CA ALA A 96 13.12 -2.28 -11.11
C ALA A 96 13.25 -3.52 -10.21
N LEU A 97 12.21 -4.36 -10.21
CA LEU A 97 12.14 -5.54 -9.36
C LEU A 97 13.17 -6.59 -9.76
N GLY A 98 13.95 -7.08 -8.79
CA GLY A 98 14.91 -8.17 -8.95
C GLY A 98 14.37 -9.55 -8.58
N PHE A 99 13.04 -9.75 -8.65
CA PHE A 99 12.40 -11.01 -8.27
C PHE A 99 12.23 -11.95 -9.47
N ASP A 100 12.10 -13.24 -9.18
CA ASP A 100 11.74 -14.23 -10.18
C ASP A 100 10.34 -13.97 -10.75
N ASP A 101 10.13 -14.40 -11.99
CA ASP A 101 8.81 -14.37 -12.62
C ASP A 101 7.80 -15.22 -11.84
N ALA A 102 6.52 -14.81 -11.86
CA ALA A 102 5.40 -15.56 -11.29
C ALA A 102 5.59 -15.97 -9.80
N CYS A 103 6.15 -15.08 -8.99
CA CYS A 103 6.47 -15.39 -7.60
C CYS A 103 5.47 -14.82 -6.59
N PHE A 104 4.64 -13.84 -6.95
CA PHE A 104 3.58 -13.26 -6.09
C PHE A 104 2.17 -13.55 -6.60
N ASP A 105 1.22 -13.75 -5.69
CA ASP A 105 -0.20 -13.84 -6.02
C ASP A 105 -0.86 -12.45 -6.07
N VAL A 106 -0.40 -11.52 -5.23
CA VAL A 106 -0.94 -10.16 -5.13
C VAL A 106 0.22 -9.15 -4.99
N VAL A 107 0.14 -8.04 -5.72
CA VAL A 107 1.05 -6.91 -5.59
C VAL A 107 0.26 -5.65 -5.22
N VAL A 108 0.72 -4.94 -4.20
CA VAL A 108 0.01 -3.85 -3.51
C VAL A 108 0.92 -2.60 -3.43
N PRO A 109 1.01 -1.75 -4.48
CA PRO A 109 1.79 -0.52 -4.47
C PRO A 109 1.00 0.70 -3.94
N LEU A 110 0.43 0.61 -2.74
CA LEU A 110 -0.58 1.59 -2.27
C LEU A 110 -0.01 2.97 -1.87
N GLU A 111 1.26 3.04 -1.50
CA GLU A 111 1.91 4.24 -0.96
C GLU A 111 2.94 4.86 -1.92
N THR A 112 2.95 4.45 -3.19
CA THR A 112 3.90 4.97 -4.19
C THR A 112 3.58 6.44 -4.50
N LEU A 113 4.57 7.33 -4.36
CA LEU A 113 4.36 8.77 -4.25
C LEU A 113 4.17 9.55 -5.56
N ASP A 114 4.54 9.05 -6.75
CA ASP A 114 4.56 9.94 -7.93
C ASP A 114 4.33 9.29 -9.30
N HIS A 115 3.59 10.06 -10.11
CA HIS A 115 3.35 10.03 -11.56
C HIS A 115 2.33 9.04 -12.13
N LEU A 116 1.11 9.54 -12.13
CA LEU A 116 -0.08 9.10 -12.86
C LEU A 116 0.09 8.84 -14.36
N ASP A 117 1.12 9.43 -14.99
CA ASP A 117 1.38 9.29 -16.42
C ASP A 117 1.96 7.91 -16.81
N ALA A 118 2.09 7.00 -15.85
CA ALA A 118 2.82 5.75 -16.03
C ALA A 118 2.12 4.51 -15.44
N GLN A 119 0.78 4.49 -15.33
CA GLN A 119 0.06 3.26 -14.94
C GLN A 119 0.46 2.07 -15.81
N ASP A 120 0.61 2.27 -17.13
CA ASP A 120 1.10 1.23 -18.05
C ASP A 120 2.50 0.74 -17.68
N ARG A 121 3.38 1.62 -17.19
CA ARG A 121 4.73 1.24 -16.74
C ARG A 121 4.70 0.51 -15.40
N LEU A 122 3.83 0.91 -14.48
CA LEU A 122 3.62 0.17 -13.23
C LEU A 122 3.11 -1.23 -13.53
N VAL A 123 2.08 -1.35 -14.39
CA VAL A 123 1.57 -2.66 -14.84
C VAL A 123 2.68 -3.46 -15.50
N ALA A 124 3.44 -2.87 -16.42
CA ALA A 124 4.55 -3.57 -17.10
C ALA A 124 5.68 -4.00 -16.15
N GLY A 125 5.94 -3.23 -15.08
CA GLY A 125 6.96 -3.55 -14.08
C GLY A 125 6.53 -4.66 -13.11
N PHE A 126 5.25 -4.69 -12.73
CA PHE A 126 4.72 -5.68 -11.78
C PHE A 126 4.14 -6.94 -12.43
N ALA A 127 3.76 -6.90 -13.71
CA ALA A 127 3.16 -8.04 -14.40
C ALA A 127 4.06 -9.29 -14.43
N PRO A 128 5.39 -9.21 -14.67
CA PRO A 128 6.24 -10.40 -14.71
C PRO A 128 6.32 -11.15 -13.39
N VAL A 129 6.33 -10.43 -12.27
CA VAL A 129 6.45 -11.03 -10.93
C VAL A 129 5.13 -11.63 -10.41
N LEU A 130 4.01 -11.32 -11.07
CA LEU A 130 2.70 -11.89 -10.76
C LEU A 130 2.54 -13.28 -11.35
N ARG A 131 1.97 -14.20 -10.56
CA ARG A 131 1.53 -15.52 -11.04
C ARG A 131 0.42 -15.39 -12.08
N GLU A 132 0.17 -16.48 -12.80
CA GLU A 132 -1.05 -16.59 -13.60
C GLU A 132 -2.28 -16.32 -12.73
N ALA A 133 -3.19 -15.47 -13.22
CA ALA A 133 -4.35 -14.96 -12.47
C ALA A 133 -4.00 -14.18 -11.19
N GLY A 134 -2.77 -13.68 -11.07
CA GLY A 134 -2.35 -12.77 -10.00
C GLY A 134 -3.04 -11.41 -10.09
N LEU A 135 -3.06 -10.70 -8.95
CA LEU A 135 -3.79 -9.44 -8.80
C LEU A 135 -2.83 -8.27 -8.54
N LEU A 136 -2.99 -7.18 -9.28
CA LEU A 136 -2.34 -5.90 -9.01
C LEU A 136 -3.37 -4.90 -8.46
N LEU A 137 -3.15 -4.38 -7.25
CA LEU A 137 -4.03 -3.41 -6.60
C LEU A 137 -3.46 -2.00 -6.68
N ILE A 138 -3.84 -1.25 -7.71
CA ILE A 138 -3.35 0.11 -7.94
C ILE A 138 -4.30 1.12 -7.26
N PRO A 139 -3.80 2.03 -6.41
CA PRO A 139 -4.63 3.10 -5.87
C PRO A 139 -5.10 4.03 -7.00
N PRO A 140 -6.28 4.66 -6.86
CA PRO A 140 -6.71 5.65 -7.84
C PRO A 140 -5.70 6.81 -7.92
N PRO A 141 -5.70 7.54 -9.05
CA PRO A 141 -4.97 8.79 -9.18
C PRO A 141 -5.04 9.68 -7.95
N ALA A 142 -3.89 9.95 -7.33
CA ALA A 142 -3.78 11.03 -6.36
C ALA A 142 -3.91 12.35 -7.12
N ASN A 143 -5.15 12.88 -7.22
CA ASN A 143 -5.39 14.25 -7.65
C ASN A 143 -4.88 15.17 -6.53
N ARG A 144 -3.56 15.39 -6.46
CA ARG A 144 -3.00 16.49 -5.66
C ARG A 144 -3.11 17.77 -6.50
N PRO A 145 -3.86 18.80 -6.05
CA PRO A 145 -3.85 20.11 -6.70
C PRO A 145 -2.50 20.81 -6.55
#